data_AF-A0A535J845-F1
#
_entry.id   AF-A0A535J845-F1
#
_cell.length_a   1.000
_cell.length_b   1.000
_cell.length_c   1.000
_cell.angle_alpha   90.00
_cell.angle_beta   90.00
_cell.angle_gamma   90.00
#
_symmetry.space_group_name_H-M   'P 1'
#
loop_
_entity.id
_entity.type
_entity.pdbx_description
1 polymer ?
#
loop_
_entity_poly.entity_id
_entity_poly.type
_entity_poly.pdbx_seq_one_letter_code
_entity_poly.pdbx_strand_id
1 'polypeptide(L)'
;AAAAVKGYQQAGVISTLKHFPGHGDTAVDSHLALPTIPYTLERLEEVELVPFRSGIAAGAESVMTAHIYLPCIMQHEAQFALPASLSPAVLRGLLREKLGFAGVIVSDCMEMSAITETVGAEQGSVMALQAGTDLVLVSHLYSRQLDSLKAIAAALESGILGLETVRLAAERVVELKKRYLSWDNLLAPTALTALDWESHQRLSDRAYALSTTLVRNEEALIPLRVKPAERIFVLTQQKNTLSKVEDYGNGKRSPGSPAGGTNAMPRAVGAARHRTGGAQPLRPAGLSTVAYLPGNL
;
A
#
# COMPACT_ATOMS: atom_id res chain seq x y z
N ALA A 1 0.01 -15.85 1.91
CA ALA A 1 -1.20 -15.25 2.53
C ALA A 1 -1.55 -15.93 3.86
N ALA A 2 -1.95 -17.21 3.85
CA ALA A 2 -2.42 -17.92 5.05
C ALA A 2 -1.52 -17.81 6.30
N ALA A 3 -0.20 -17.99 6.16
CA ALA A 3 0.73 -17.91 7.29
C ALA A 3 0.75 -16.51 7.95
N ALA A 4 0.71 -15.45 7.14
CA ALA A 4 0.67 -14.07 7.64
C ALA A 4 -0.65 -13.77 8.35
N VAL A 5 -1.78 -14.19 7.77
CA VAL A 5 -3.11 -14.10 8.40
C VAL A 5 -3.10 -14.71 9.80
N LYS A 6 -2.65 -15.97 9.91
CA LYS A 6 -2.56 -16.67 11.20
C LYS A 6 -1.63 -15.97 12.19
N GLY A 7 -0.48 -15.46 11.72
CA GLY A 7 0.48 -14.74 12.57
C GLY A 7 -0.11 -13.47 13.18
N TYR A 8 -0.79 -12.64 12.38
CA TYR A 8 -1.47 -11.44 12.89
C TYR A 8 -2.59 -11.80 13.88
N GLN A 9 -3.41 -12.78 13.54
CA GLN A 9 -4.52 -13.23 14.41
C GLN A 9 -4.04 -13.77 15.75
N GLN A 10 -2.94 -14.53 15.77
CA GLN A 10 -2.33 -15.02 17.01
C GLN A 10 -1.84 -13.88 17.91
N ALA A 11 -1.44 -12.75 17.32
CA ALA A 11 -1.07 -11.54 18.04
C ALA A 11 -2.27 -10.67 18.43
N GLY A 12 -3.51 -11.11 18.16
CA GLY A 12 -4.71 -10.30 18.41
C GLY A 12 -4.84 -9.11 17.46
N VAL A 13 -4.23 -9.16 16.27
CA VAL A 13 -4.29 -8.11 15.26
C VAL A 13 -5.17 -8.56 14.10
N ILE A 14 -6.11 -7.70 13.71
CA ILE A 14 -6.97 -7.93 12.53
C ILE A 14 -6.11 -7.94 11.27
N SER A 15 -6.21 -9.00 10.48
CA SER A 15 -5.52 -9.10 9.20
C SER A 15 -6.40 -8.63 8.05
N THR A 16 -5.82 -7.89 7.10
CA THR A 16 -6.51 -7.43 5.89
C THR A 16 -5.80 -7.93 4.64
N LEU A 17 -6.46 -8.79 3.86
CA LEU A 17 -5.95 -9.20 2.55
C LEU A 17 -6.07 -8.05 1.57
N LYS A 18 -5.01 -7.74 0.82
CA LYS A 18 -5.04 -6.63 -0.14
C LYS A 18 -4.08 -6.83 -1.31
N HIS A 19 -4.31 -6.23 -2.47
CA HIS A 19 -5.50 -5.43 -2.84
C HIS A 19 -6.38 -6.28 -3.78
N PHE A 20 -7.62 -6.56 -3.37
CA PHE A 20 -8.56 -7.41 -4.11
C PHE A 20 -9.07 -6.71 -5.38
N PRO A 21 -9.24 -7.42 -6.52
CA PRO A 21 -9.05 -8.86 -6.74
C PRO A 21 -7.61 -9.29 -7.10
N GLY A 22 -6.66 -8.37 -7.11
CA GLY A 22 -5.25 -8.61 -7.40
C GLY A 22 -4.66 -7.42 -8.16
N HIS A 23 -3.56 -6.85 -7.69
CA HIS A 23 -2.89 -5.69 -8.32
C HIS A 23 -1.53 -6.05 -8.94
N GLY A 24 -1.11 -7.32 -8.82
CA GLY A 24 0.24 -7.76 -9.15
C GLY A 24 0.60 -7.75 -10.64
N ASP A 25 -0.38 -7.78 -11.54
CA ASP A 25 -0.19 -7.79 -13.00
C ASP A 25 -0.69 -6.48 -13.65
N THR A 26 -0.36 -5.34 -13.03
CA THR A 26 -0.63 -4.03 -13.62
C THR A 26 0.69 -3.28 -13.85
N ALA A 27 0.80 -2.63 -15.01
CA ALA A 27 1.92 -1.75 -15.33
C ALA A 27 1.68 -0.29 -14.89
N VAL A 28 0.46 0.01 -14.43
CA VAL A 28 -0.01 1.36 -14.06
C VAL A 28 -0.29 1.38 -12.58
N ASP A 29 0.30 2.36 -11.89
CA ASP A 29 0.01 2.61 -10.49
C ASP A 29 -1.39 3.25 -10.33
N SER A 30 -2.24 2.65 -9.49
CA SER A 30 -3.58 3.17 -9.16
C SER A 30 -3.57 4.55 -8.53
N HIS A 31 -2.42 4.98 -7.98
CA HIS A 31 -2.24 6.35 -7.49
C HIS A 31 -2.18 7.38 -8.63
N LEU A 32 -1.89 6.96 -9.87
CA LEU A 32 -1.66 7.85 -11.01
C LEU A 32 -2.76 7.76 -12.08
N ALA A 33 -3.37 6.58 -12.25
CA ALA A 33 -4.47 6.35 -13.18
C ALA A 33 -5.21 5.05 -12.83
N LEU A 34 -6.37 4.79 -13.45
CA LEU A 34 -7.12 3.55 -13.25
C LEU A 34 -6.43 2.35 -13.94
N PRO A 35 -5.84 1.39 -13.19
CA PRO A 35 -5.24 0.21 -13.78
C PRO A 35 -6.32 -0.72 -14.32
N THR A 36 -6.03 -1.44 -15.39
CA THR A 36 -6.97 -2.39 -16.03
C THR A 36 -6.36 -3.78 -16.06
N ILE A 37 -7.14 -4.79 -15.66
CA ILE A 37 -6.79 -6.21 -15.76
C ILE A 37 -7.75 -6.87 -16.76
N PRO A 38 -7.34 -7.08 -18.02
CA PRO A 38 -8.23 -7.46 -19.11
C PRO A 38 -8.44 -8.98 -19.24
N TYR A 39 -8.37 -9.72 -18.12
CA TYR A 39 -8.42 -11.18 -18.14
C TYR A 39 -9.78 -11.73 -17.71
N THR A 40 -10.10 -12.94 -18.17
CA THR A 40 -11.33 -13.65 -17.82
C THR A 40 -11.32 -14.14 -16.39
N LEU A 41 -12.49 -14.53 -15.88
CA LEU A 41 -12.62 -15.08 -14.54
C LEU A 41 -11.74 -16.31 -14.34
N GLU A 42 -11.68 -17.22 -15.31
CA GLU A 42 -10.89 -18.44 -15.26
C GLU A 42 -9.41 -18.11 -15.03
N ARG A 43 -8.89 -17.10 -15.74
CA ARG A 43 -7.51 -16.63 -15.56
C ARG A 43 -7.29 -16.05 -14.16
N LEU A 44 -8.21 -15.20 -13.69
CA LEU A 44 -8.14 -14.64 -12.33
C LEU A 44 -8.16 -15.76 -11.28
N GLU A 45 -8.89 -16.83 -11.54
CA GLU A 45 -9.00 -17.96 -10.64
C GLU A 45 -7.70 -18.76 -10.49
N GLU A 46 -6.90 -18.82 -11.55
CA GLU A 46 -5.63 -19.53 -11.59
C GLU A 46 -4.47 -18.75 -10.97
N VAL A 47 -4.55 -17.42 -10.89
CA VAL A 47 -3.43 -16.58 -10.44
C VAL A 47 -3.85 -15.57 -9.37
N GLU A 48 -4.59 -14.54 -9.74
CA GLU A 48 -4.84 -13.38 -8.87
C GLU A 48 -5.63 -13.77 -7.60
N LEU A 49 -6.61 -14.67 -7.73
CA LEU A 49 -7.51 -15.07 -6.65
C LEU A 49 -6.95 -16.21 -5.78
N VAL A 50 -5.88 -16.88 -6.20
CA VAL A 50 -5.21 -17.95 -5.42
C VAL A 50 -4.80 -17.48 -4.02
N PRO A 51 -4.07 -16.36 -3.84
CA PRO A 51 -3.71 -15.87 -2.51
C PRO A 51 -4.93 -15.44 -1.68
N PHE A 52 -5.99 -14.91 -2.30
CA PHE A 52 -7.22 -14.53 -1.59
C PHE A 52 -7.96 -15.75 -1.05
N ARG A 53 -8.14 -16.80 -1.87
CA ARG A 53 -8.71 -18.08 -1.41
C ARG A 53 -7.93 -18.66 -0.24
N SER A 54 -6.60 -18.67 -0.34
CA SER A 54 -5.73 -19.14 0.73
C SER A 54 -5.88 -18.31 2.02
N GLY A 55 -5.98 -16.98 1.90
CA GLY A 55 -6.17 -16.09 3.06
C GLY A 55 -7.55 -16.21 3.70
N ILE A 56 -8.61 -16.28 2.89
CA ILE A 56 -9.99 -16.46 3.36
C ILE A 56 -10.12 -17.80 4.08
N ALA A 57 -9.60 -18.90 3.50
CA ALA A 57 -9.59 -20.21 4.14
C ALA A 57 -8.77 -20.26 5.44
N ALA A 58 -7.78 -19.36 5.58
CA ALA A 58 -7.03 -19.21 6.82
C ALA A 58 -7.76 -18.39 7.89
N GLY A 59 -8.93 -17.83 7.57
CA GLY A 59 -9.79 -17.10 8.50
C GLY A 59 -9.63 -15.58 8.46
N ALA A 60 -9.07 -15.00 7.39
CA ALA A 60 -8.91 -13.55 7.29
C ALA A 60 -10.22 -12.80 7.60
N GLU A 61 -10.15 -11.81 8.47
CA GLU A 61 -11.32 -11.07 8.94
C GLU A 61 -11.69 -9.90 8.03
N SER A 62 -10.74 -9.42 7.23
CA SER A 62 -10.90 -8.24 6.39
C SER A 62 -10.27 -8.44 5.01
N VAL A 63 -10.89 -7.82 3.99
CA VAL A 63 -10.37 -7.73 2.63
C VAL A 63 -10.46 -6.29 2.16
N MET A 64 -9.36 -5.75 1.66
CA MET A 64 -9.31 -4.43 1.03
C MET A 64 -9.43 -4.55 -0.48
N THR A 65 -10.42 -3.88 -1.07
CA THR A 65 -10.61 -3.81 -2.53
C THR A 65 -9.83 -2.66 -3.15
N ALA A 66 -9.23 -2.91 -4.31
CA ALA A 66 -8.43 -1.96 -5.06
C ALA A 66 -9.28 -1.08 -6.00
N HIS A 67 -8.68 0.02 -6.46
CA HIS A 67 -9.21 0.82 -7.55
C HIS A 67 -8.70 0.33 -8.91
N ILE A 68 -9.20 -0.82 -9.38
CA ILE A 68 -8.76 -1.48 -10.63
C ILE A 68 -9.99 -1.82 -11.47
N TYR A 69 -9.92 -1.64 -12.79
CA TYR A 69 -10.99 -2.03 -13.72
C TYR A 69 -10.80 -3.45 -14.26
N LEU A 70 -11.88 -4.25 -14.25
CA LEU A 70 -11.90 -5.63 -14.75
C LEU A 70 -12.93 -5.79 -15.87
N PRO A 71 -12.62 -5.45 -17.13
CA PRO A 71 -13.59 -5.41 -18.21
C PRO A 71 -14.28 -6.73 -18.48
N CYS A 72 -13.63 -7.88 -18.24
CA CYS A 72 -14.25 -9.20 -18.45
C CYS A 72 -15.22 -9.60 -17.33
N ILE A 73 -15.17 -8.96 -16.16
CA ILE A 73 -16.06 -9.21 -15.02
C ILE A 73 -17.18 -8.18 -14.96
N MET A 74 -16.86 -6.94 -15.33
CA MET A 74 -17.71 -5.76 -15.16
C MET A 74 -18.47 -5.37 -16.45
N GLN A 75 -18.66 -6.32 -17.37
CA GLN A 75 -19.22 -6.07 -18.71
C GLN A 75 -20.61 -5.41 -18.68
N HIS A 76 -21.42 -5.71 -17.67
CA HIS A 76 -22.77 -5.15 -17.52
C HIS A 76 -22.79 -3.82 -16.76
N GLU A 77 -21.67 -3.42 -16.19
CA GLU A 77 -21.47 -2.15 -15.49
C GLU A 77 -20.72 -1.13 -16.39
N ALA A 78 -20.47 -1.52 -17.64
CA ALA A 78 -19.55 -0.90 -18.60
C ALA A 78 -19.94 0.50 -19.12
N GLN A 79 -21.05 1.11 -18.66
CA GLN A 79 -21.35 2.50 -19.02
C GLN A 79 -20.36 3.49 -18.40
N PHE A 80 -19.63 3.08 -17.37
CA PHE A 80 -18.55 3.86 -16.79
C PHE A 80 -17.41 2.91 -16.43
N ALA A 81 -16.17 3.24 -16.80
CA ALA A 81 -14.97 2.50 -16.40
C ALA A 81 -14.71 2.70 -14.90
N LEU A 82 -15.61 2.17 -14.07
CA LEU A 82 -15.53 2.29 -12.62
C LEU A 82 -14.56 1.24 -12.07
N PRO A 83 -13.87 1.53 -10.97
CA PRO A 83 -13.03 0.53 -10.32
C PRO A 83 -13.85 -0.56 -9.61
N ALA A 84 -13.20 -1.71 -9.42
CA ALA A 84 -13.67 -2.87 -8.64
C ALA A 84 -14.22 -2.48 -7.26
N SER A 85 -13.62 -1.47 -6.60
CA SER A 85 -14.09 -0.94 -5.32
C SER A 85 -15.50 -0.36 -5.35
N LEU A 86 -16.03 -0.04 -6.53
CA LEU A 86 -17.37 0.52 -6.74
C LEU A 86 -18.29 -0.47 -7.49
N SER A 87 -17.87 -1.71 -7.68
CA SER A 87 -18.56 -2.71 -8.50
C SER A 87 -19.30 -3.75 -7.65
N PRO A 88 -20.65 -3.80 -7.71
CA PRO A 88 -21.41 -4.91 -7.12
C PRO A 88 -21.02 -6.27 -7.68
N ALA A 89 -20.74 -6.40 -8.98
CA ALA A 89 -20.30 -7.65 -9.58
C ALA A 89 -19.02 -8.19 -8.94
N VAL A 90 -18.09 -7.30 -8.57
CA VAL A 90 -16.83 -7.68 -7.92
C VAL A 90 -17.01 -7.89 -6.42
N LEU A 91 -17.66 -6.97 -5.69
CA LEU A 91 -17.74 -7.07 -4.23
C LEU A 91 -18.79 -8.09 -3.77
N ARG A 92 -20.00 -8.08 -4.33
CA ARG A 92 -21.04 -9.07 -3.99
C ARG A 92 -20.85 -10.35 -4.77
N GLY A 93 -20.80 -10.26 -6.10
CA GLY A 93 -20.73 -11.45 -6.96
C GLY A 93 -19.44 -12.26 -6.76
N LEU A 94 -18.30 -11.63 -6.96
CA LEU A 94 -17.02 -12.35 -6.88
C LEU A 94 -16.57 -12.60 -5.44
N LEU A 95 -16.50 -11.57 -4.58
CA LEU A 95 -15.92 -11.72 -3.24
C LEU A 95 -16.89 -12.39 -2.24
N ARG A 96 -18.12 -11.88 -2.11
CA ARG A 96 -19.09 -12.43 -1.14
C ARG A 96 -19.64 -13.78 -1.58
N GLU A 97 -20.18 -13.86 -2.79
CA GLU A 97 -20.91 -15.04 -3.26
C GLU A 97 -19.97 -16.14 -3.75
N LYS A 98 -19.11 -15.85 -4.74
CA LYS A 98 -18.23 -16.88 -5.34
C LYS A 98 -17.08 -17.30 -4.43
N LEU A 99 -16.43 -16.38 -3.72
CA LEU A 99 -15.35 -16.71 -2.78
C LEU A 99 -15.83 -17.00 -1.35
N GLY A 100 -17.12 -16.79 -1.05
CA GLY A 100 -17.71 -17.08 0.26
C GLY A 100 -17.16 -16.19 1.39
N PHE A 101 -16.64 -15.01 1.08
CA PHE A 101 -16.07 -14.15 2.12
C PHE A 101 -17.16 -13.54 3.00
N ALA A 102 -17.07 -13.75 4.32
CA ALA A 102 -18.06 -13.24 5.30
C ALA A 102 -17.54 -12.11 6.21
N GLY A 103 -16.24 -11.78 6.14
CA GLY A 103 -15.59 -10.76 6.96
C GLY A 103 -15.95 -9.31 6.57
N VAL A 104 -15.14 -8.33 6.92
CA VAL A 104 -15.33 -6.92 6.56
C VAL A 104 -14.67 -6.62 5.20
N ILE A 105 -15.39 -5.98 4.28
CA ILE A 105 -14.81 -5.40 3.07
C ILE A 105 -14.47 -3.94 3.35
N VAL A 106 -13.20 -3.59 3.22
CA VAL A 106 -12.73 -2.20 3.30
C VAL A 106 -12.37 -1.71 1.90
N SER A 107 -12.63 -0.44 1.59
CA SER A 107 -12.10 0.14 0.37
C SER A 107 -10.60 0.48 0.50
N ASP A 108 -9.90 0.57 -0.62
CA ASP A 108 -8.69 1.40 -0.68
C ASP A 108 -9.06 2.90 -0.56
N CYS A 109 -8.05 3.76 -0.49
CA CYS A 109 -8.23 5.18 -0.19
C CYS A 109 -9.00 5.92 -1.30
N MET A 110 -10.18 6.45 -0.95
CA MET A 110 -11.04 7.23 -1.86
C MET A 110 -10.41 8.55 -2.35
N GLU A 111 -9.25 8.94 -1.80
CA GLU A 111 -8.49 10.12 -2.24
C GLU A 111 -7.51 9.83 -3.39
N MET A 112 -7.39 8.57 -3.83
CA MET A 112 -6.55 8.19 -4.98
C MET A 112 -7.13 8.70 -6.31
N SER A 113 -6.26 9.03 -7.28
CA SER A 113 -6.66 9.57 -8.59
C SER A 113 -7.67 8.70 -9.33
N ALA A 114 -7.60 7.37 -9.21
CA ALA A 114 -8.58 6.46 -9.82
C ALA A 114 -10.03 6.71 -9.38
N ILE A 115 -10.24 7.32 -8.20
CA ILE A 115 -11.56 7.76 -7.70
C ILE A 115 -11.75 9.27 -7.88
N THR A 116 -10.77 10.08 -7.47
CA THR A 116 -10.95 11.54 -7.41
C THR A 116 -11.04 12.20 -8.78
N GLU A 117 -10.42 11.61 -9.81
CA GLU A 117 -10.49 12.10 -11.19
C GLU A 117 -11.69 11.52 -11.98
N THR A 118 -12.46 10.61 -11.37
CA THR A 118 -13.63 9.97 -11.99
C THR A 118 -14.93 10.42 -11.35
N VAL A 119 -15.28 9.84 -10.21
CA VAL A 119 -16.55 10.10 -9.50
C VAL A 119 -16.39 11.08 -8.33
N GLY A 120 -15.16 11.31 -7.87
CA GLY A 120 -14.88 12.07 -6.65
C GLY A 120 -15.00 11.21 -5.39
N ALA A 121 -14.30 11.59 -4.33
CA ALA A 121 -14.26 10.82 -3.08
C ALA A 121 -15.65 10.72 -2.41
N GLU A 122 -16.44 11.79 -2.51
CA GLU A 122 -17.75 11.89 -1.87
C GLU A 122 -18.76 10.93 -2.51
N GLN A 123 -18.91 11.01 -3.83
CA GLN A 123 -19.78 10.10 -4.59
C GLN A 123 -19.22 8.67 -4.60
N GLY A 124 -17.90 8.52 -4.70
CA GLY A 124 -17.22 7.24 -4.61
C GLY A 124 -17.50 6.52 -3.28
N SER A 125 -17.56 7.26 -2.17
CA SER A 125 -17.92 6.70 -0.86
C SER A 125 -19.35 6.14 -0.83
N VAL A 126 -20.31 6.85 -1.43
CA VAL A 126 -21.69 6.36 -1.57
C VAL A 126 -21.73 5.10 -2.44
N MET A 127 -21.08 5.13 -3.60
CA MET A 127 -21.03 4.01 -4.54
C MET A 127 -20.33 2.78 -3.95
N ALA A 128 -19.29 2.95 -3.15
CA ALA A 128 -18.58 1.85 -2.49
C ALA A 128 -19.51 1.09 -1.52
N LEU A 129 -20.30 1.81 -0.71
CA LEU A 129 -21.32 1.21 0.16
C LEU A 129 -22.42 0.52 -0.67
N GLN A 130 -22.89 1.17 -1.74
CA GLN A 130 -23.86 0.56 -2.67
C GLN A 130 -23.32 -0.70 -3.35
N ALA A 131 -22.00 -0.81 -3.56
CA ALA A 131 -21.36 -1.98 -4.15
C ALA A 131 -21.21 -3.14 -3.15
N GLY A 132 -21.17 -2.86 -1.84
CA GLY A 132 -21.03 -3.86 -0.79
C GLY A 132 -19.77 -3.72 0.08
N THR A 133 -19.09 -2.58 0.01
CA THR A 133 -18.07 -2.21 1.00
C THR A 133 -18.72 -2.02 2.37
N ASP A 134 -18.09 -2.49 3.44
CA ASP A 134 -18.57 -2.30 4.81
C ASP A 134 -17.88 -1.11 5.52
N LEU A 135 -16.64 -0.80 5.14
CA LEU A 135 -15.85 0.29 5.69
C LEU A 135 -15.17 1.10 4.58
N VAL A 136 -15.50 2.38 4.45
CA VAL A 136 -14.92 3.28 3.44
C VAL A 136 -13.71 4.01 4.01
N LEU A 137 -12.61 4.03 3.26
CA LEU A 137 -11.35 4.65 3.68
C LEU A 137 -11.17 6.03 3.01
N VAL A 138 -11.12 7.09 3.83
CA VAL A 138 -10.76 8.47 3.44
C VAL A 138 -9.65 8.95 4.38
N SER A 139 -8.39 8.86 3.94
CA SER A 139 -7.25 8.78 4.85
C SER A 139 -6.59 10.12 5.23
N HIS A 140 -6.65 11.14 4.38
CA HIS A 140 -5.75 12.29 4.46
C HIS A 140 -6.47 13.59 4.82
N LEU A 141 -7.45 14.01 4.02
CA LEU A 141 -8.05 15.32 4.15
C LEU A 141 -9.33 15.28 5.01
N TYR A 142 -9.31 15.98 6.15
CA TYR A 142 -10.48 16.11 7.03
C TYR A 142 -11.72 16.68 6.30
N SER A 143 -11.52 17.64 5.39
CA SER A 143 -12.62 18.17 4.57
C SER A 143 -13.28 17.07 3.72
N ARG A 144 -12.48 16.19 3.09
CA ARG A 144 -12.98 15.06 2.30
C ARG A 144 -13.71 14.04 3.16
N GLN A 145 -13.24 13.78 4.38
CA GLN A 145 -13.93 12.92 5.34
C GLN A 145 -15.33 13.48 5.65
N LEU A 146 -15.40 14.77 6.00
CA LEU A 146 -16.65 15.44 6.33
C LEU A 146 -17.61 15.50 5.14
N ASP A 147 -17.13 15.81 3.95
CA ASP A 147 -17.97 15.92 2.76
C ASP A 147 -18.45 14.54 2.28
N SER A 148 -17.64 13.50 2.43
CA SER A 148 -18.06 12.11 2.18
C SER A 148 -19.16 11.67 3.16
N LEU A 149 -19.06 12.03 4.44
CA LEU A 149 -20.11 11.76 5.42
C LEU A 149 -21.42 12.48 5.08
N LYS A 150 -21.36 13.75 4.66
CA LYS A 150 -22.54 14.50 4.19
C LYS A 150 -23.18 13.86 2.97
N ALA A 151 -22.37 13.42 2.01
CA ALA A 151 -22.87 12.74 0.80
C ALA A 151 -23.57 11.42 1.14
N ILE A 152 -23.01 10.62 2.05
CA ILE A 152 -23.64 9.39 2.55
C ILE A 152 -24.97 9.70 3.26
N ALA A 153 -25.01 10.72 4.12
CA ALA A 153 -26.24 11.13 4.80
C ALA A 153 -27.34 11.55 3.81
N ALA A 154 -26.99 12.41 2.84
CA ALA A 154 -27.92 12.84 1.80
C ALA A 154 -28.40 11.67 0.92
N ALA A 155 -27.53 10.71 0.61
CA ALA A 155 -27.89 9.50 -0.15
C ALA A 155 -28.86 8.58 0.63
N LEU A 156 -28.71 8.49 1.96
CA LEU A 156 -29.65 7.77 2.83
C LEU A 156 -31.01 8.48 2.89
N GLU A 157 -31.02 9.80 3.07
CA GLU A 157 -32.24 10.62 3.14
C GLU A 157 -33.04 10.58 1.83
N SER A 158 -32.34 10.60 0.69
CA SER A 158 -32.97 10.51 -0.64
C SER A 158 -33.32 9.08 -1.09
N GLY A 159 -32.92 8.05 -0.33
CA GLY A 159 -33.15 6.64 -0.66
C GLY A 159 -32.24 6.08 -1.77
N ILE A 160 -31.28 6.86 -2.26
CA ILE A 160 -30.25 6.40 -3.21
C ILE A 160 -29.40 5.29 -2.57
N LEU A 161 -29.04 5.45 -1.30
CA LEU A 161 -28.38 4.43 -0.49
C LEU A 161 -29.42 3.80 0.45
N GLY A 162 -29.63 2.50 0.32
CA GLY A 162 -30.54 1.77 1.20
C GLY A 162 -30.01 1.71 2.64
N LEU A 163 -30.86 2.06 3.60
CA LEU A 163 -30.52 2.00 5.03
C LEU A 163 -30.07 0.60 5.47
N GLU A 164 -30.72 -0.43 4.94
CA GLU A 164 -30.41 -1.83 5.24
C GLU A 164 -28.98 -2.23 4.81
N THR A 165 -28.52 -1.72 3.66
CA THR A 165 -27.14 -1.93 3.19
C THR A 165 -26.13 -1.40 4.22
N VAL A 166 -26.37 -0.20 4.75
CA VAL A 166 -25.50 0.42 5.76
C VAL A 166 -25.61 -0.28 7.10
N ARG A 167 -26.81 -0.73 7.50
CA ARG A 167 -27.01 -1.51 8.73
C ARG A 167 -26.20 -2.80 8.71
N LEU A 168 -26.29 -3.58 7.63
CA LEU A 168 -25.54 -4.84 7.49
C LEU A 168 -24.02 -4.61 7.49
N ALA A 169 -23.56 -3.54 6.83
CA ALA A 169 -22.16 -3.13 6.87
C ALA A 169 -21.69 -2.80 8.30
N ALA A 170 -22.45 -1.96 8.99
CA ALA A 170 -22.16 -1.58 10.37
C ALA A 170 -22.14 -2.78 11.31
N GLU A 171 -23.06 -3.75 11.14
CA GLU A 171 -23.09 -4.98 11.92
C GLU A 171 -21.81 -5.80 11.77
N ARG A 172 -21.31 -6.01 10.55
CA ARG A 172 -20.04 -6.72 10.33
C ARG A 172 -18.87 -6.01 11.02
N VAL A 173 -18.81 -4.68 10.94
CA VAL A 173 -17.76 -3.89 11.59
C VAL A 173 -17.86 -3.96 13.11
N VAL A 174 -19.07 -3.86 13.67
CA VAL A 174 -19.31 -3.95 15.12
C VAL A 174 -18.98 -5.35 15.64
N GLU A 175 -19.41 -6.41 14.96
CA GLU A 175 -19.07 -7.79 15.33
C GLU A 175 -17.56 -8.05 15.24
N LEU A 176 -16.89 -7.49 14.23
CA LEU A 176 -15.43 -7.53 14.17
C LEU A 176 -14.80 -6.83 15.38
N LYS A 177 -15.24 -5.60 15.71
CA LYS A 177 -14.73 -4.85 16.87
C LYS A 177 -14.93 -5.62 18.18
N LYS A 178 -16.08 -6.24 18.40
CA LYS A 178 -16.38 -7.02 19.62
C LYS A 178 -15.43 -8.19 19.84
N ARG A 179 -14.86 -8.77 18.78
CA ARG A 179 -13.89 -9.87 18.88
C ARG A 179 -12.49 -9.43 19.33
N TYR A 180 -12.14 -8.16 19.14
CA TYR A 180 -10.77 -7.66 19.33
C TYR A 180 -10.64 -6.53 20.35
N LEU A 181 -11.71 -5.76 20.55
CA LEU A 181 -11.70 -4.55 21.34
C LEU A 181 -12.61 -4.70 22.56
N SER A 182 -12.08 -4.31 23.72
CA SER A 182 -12.85 -4.09 24.94
C SER A 182 -12.46 -2.75 25.54
N TRP A 183 -13.43 -2.03 26.10
CA TRP A 183 -13.18 -0.80 26.85
C TRP A 183 -12.28 -1.05 28.07
N ASP A 184 -12.34 -2.26 28.66
CA ASP A 184 -11.53 -2.64 29.82
C ASP A 184 -10.03 -2.69 29.48
N ASN A 185 -9.69 -2.94 28.22
CA ASN A 185 -8.32 -3.14 27.75
C ASN A 185 -7.76 -1.94 26.95
N LEU A 186 -8.56 -0.89 26.74
CA LEU A 186 -8.21 0.22 25.84
C LEU A 186 -7.07 1.10 26.37
N LEU A 187 -6.97 1.21 27.70
CA LEU A 187 -5.97 2.03 28.40
C LEU A 187 -4.87 1.20 29.05
N ALA A 188 -4.85 -0.12 28.82
CA ALA A 188 -3.74 -0.93 29.25
C ALA A 188 -2.47 -0.33 28.63
N PRO A 189 -1.50 0.15 29.43
CA PRO A 189 -0.25 0.63 28.88
C PRO A 189 0.35 -0.55 28.14
N THR A 190 0.26 -0.55 26.82
CA THR A 190 1.00 -1.48 25.97
C THR A 190 2.44 -1.06 26.10
N ALA A 191 3.07 -1.59 27.15
CA ALA A 191 4.39 -1.17 27.52
C ALA A 191 5.30 -1.59 26.37
N LEU A 192 5.88 -0.62 25.68
CA LEU A 192 6.97 -0.85 24.71
C LEU A 192 8.10 -1.70 25.32
N THR A 193 8.14 -1.80 26.65
CA THR A 193 9.02 -2.65 27.44
C THR A 193 8.70 -4.15 27.36
N ALA A 194 7.49 -4.55 26.92
CA ALA A 194 7.09 -5.95 26.72
C ALA A 194 7.48 -6.50 25.34
N LEU A 195 8.05 -5.66 24.46
CA LEU A 195 8.51 -6.09 23.15
C LEU A 195 9.85 -6.82 23.26
N ASP A 196 9.90 -8.05 22.77
CA ASP A 196 11.12 -8.86 22.69
C ASP A 196 11.96 -8.44 21.47
N TRP A 197 12.63 -7.31 21.60
CA TRP A 197 13.47 -6.74 20.55
C TRP A 197 14.59 -7.68 20.09
N GLU A 198 15.17 -8.46 21.00
CA GLU A 198 16.26 -9.38 20.68
C GLU A 198 15.77 -10.55 19.81
N SER A 199 14.63 -11.14 20.16
CA SER A 199 14.02 -12.18 19.34
C SER A 199 13.57 -11.64 17.97
N HIS A 200 12.98 -10.46 17.92
CA HIS A 200 12.61 -9.81 16.66
C HIS A 200 13.83 -9.53 15.78
N GLN A 201 14.94 -9.05 16.34
CA GLN A 201 16.18 -8.83 15.60
C GLN A 201 16.75 -10.15 15.06
N ARG A 202 16.82 -11.21 15.89
CA ARG A 202 17.28 -12.53 15.43
C ARG A 202 16.42 -13.10 14.31
N LEU A 203 15.10 -12.96 14.40
CA LEU A 203 14.18 -13.38 13.35
C LEU A 203 14.41 -12.58 12.06
N SER A 204 14.57 -11.25 12.18
CA SER A 204 14.89 -10.36 11.07
C SER A 204 16.19 -10.78 10.38
N ASP A 205 17.28 -10.91 11.13
CA ASP A 205 18.60 -11.28 10.59
C ASP A 205 18.55 -12.63 9.85
N ARG A 206 17.85 -13.61 10.43
CA ARG A 206 17.64 -14.92 9.79
C ARG A 206 16.81 -14.80 8.51
N ALA A 207 15.73 -14.02 8.53
CA ALA A 207 14.87 -13.84 7.36
C ALA A 207 15.62 -13.15 6.21
N TYR A 208 16.42 -12.13 6.51
CA TYR A 208 17.25 -11.44 5.50
C TYR A 208 18.39 -12.31 4.96
N ALA A 209 19.01 -13.13 5.82
CA ALA A 209 20.02 -14.09 5.38
C ALA A 209 19.44 -15.14 4.41
N LEU A 210 18.20 -15.59 4.65
CA LEU A 210 17.51 -16.57 3.80
C LEU A 210 16.88 -15.97 2.53
N SER A 211 16.57 -14.67 2.51
CA SER A 211 15.93 -14.04 1.36
C SER A 211 16.90 -13.63 0.26
N THR A 212 18.18 -13.45 0.61
CA THR A 212 19.23 -13.09 -0.36
C THR A 212 19.42 -14.23 -1.37
N THR A 213 19.12 -13.95 -2.64
CA THR A 213 19.18 -14.94 -3.72
C THR A 213 20.30 -14.61 -4.70
N LEU A 214 21.27 -15.52 -4.85
CA LEU A 214 22.35 -15.38 -5.82
C LEU A 214 21.86 -15.80 -7.22
N VAL A 215 21.57 -14.83 -8.08
CA VAL A 215 21.02 -15.07 -9.42
C VAL A 215 22.10 -15.57 -10.41
N ARG A 216 23.33 -15.06 -10.31
CA ARG A 216 24.43 -15.39 -11.23
C ARG A 216 25.78 -15.33 -10.50
N ASN A 217 26.65 -16.31 -10.74
CA ASN A 217 28.01 -16.39 -10.18
C ASN A 217 28.95 -17.25 -11.05
N GLU A 218 28.92 -17.07 -12.37
CA GLU A 218 29.65 -17.92 -13.32
C GLU A 218 31.17 -17.90 -13.09
N GLU A 219 31.72 -16.73 -12.77
CA GLU A 219 33.16 -16.55 -12.50
C GLU A 219 33.55 -16.91 -11.06
N ALA A 220 32.62 -17.44 -10.27
CA ALA A 220 32.82 -17.80 -8.86
C ALA A 220 33.42 -16.66 -7.99
N LEU A 221 33.07 -15.41 -8.29
CA LEU A 221 33.55 -14.23 -7.57
C LEU A 221 32.99 -14.12 -6.15
N ILE A 222 31.82 -14.71 -5.91
CA ILE A 222 31.20 -14.79 -4.58
C ILE A 222 31.45 -16.19 -3.99
N PRO A 223 31.93 -16.31 -2.73
CA PRO A 223 32.18 -15.23 -1.78
C PRO A 223 33.44 -14.42 -2.11
N LEU A 224 33.34 -13.09 -1.99
CA LEU A 224 34.47 -12.18 -2.19
C LEU A 224 35.59 -12.50 -1.19
N ARG A 225 36.81 -12.63 -1.69
CA ARG A 225 38.02 -12.77 -0.89
C ARG A 225 38.91 -11.57 -1.14
N VAL A 226 38.86 -10.59 -0.25
CA VAL A 226 39.57 -9.32 -0.38
C VAL A 226 40.74 -9.28 0.62
N LYS A 227 41.93 -8.89 0.16
CA LYS A 227 43.10 -8.70 1.03
C LYS A 227 43.03 -7.34 1.73
N PRO A 228 43.68 -7.14 2.90
CA PRO A 228 43.62 -5.87 3.63
C PRO A 228 44.05 -4.62 2.83
N ALA A 229 44.94 -4.76 1.84
CA ALA A 229 45.41 -3.66 1.00
C ALA A 229 44.54 -3.38 -0.23
N GLU A 230 43.56 -4.24 -0.52
CA GLU A 230 42.67 -4.09 -1.68
C GLU A 230 41.51 -3.15 -1.34
N ARG A 231 41.12 -2.32 -2.31
CA ARG A 231 40.07 -1.32 -2.13
C ARG A 231 38.76 -1.83 -2.74
N ILE A 232 37.69 -1.74 -1.97
CA ILE A 232 36.33 -2.00 -2.45
C ILE A 232 35.72 -0.66 -2.85
N PHE A 233 35.28 -0.57 -4.10
CA PHE A 233 34.52 0.57 -4.58
C PHE A 233 33.03 0.26 -4.50
N VAL A 234 32.29 1.02 -3.70
CA VAL A 234 30.84 0.83 -3.51
C VAL A 234 30.08 1.88 -4.32
N LEU A 235 29.31 1.41 -5.29
CA LEU A 235 28.39 2.23 -6.08
C LEU A 235 26.96 2.00 -5.59
N THR A 236 26.26 3.08 -5.26
CA THR A 236 24.85 3.03 -4.86
C THR A 236 24.04 4.06 -5.64
N GLN A 237 22.79 3.74 -5.94
CA GLN A 237 21.86 4.66 -6.58
C GLN A 237 21.28 5.61 -5.52
N GLN A 238 21.23 6.90 -5.84
CA GLN A 238 20.59 7.88 -4.97
C GLN A 238 19.08 7.64 -4.98
N LYS A 239 18.47 7.46 -3.80
CA LYS A 239 17.02 7.33 -3.68
C LYS A 239 16.36 8.65 -4.11
N ASN A 240 15.68 8.63 -5.26
CA ASN A 240 14.69 9.65 -5.59
C ASN A 240 13.33 9.15 -5.10
N THR A 241 12.61 9.95 -4.33
CA THR A 241 11.21 9.69 -3.95
C THR A 241 10.35 9.66 -5.21
N LEU A 242 9.86 8.46 -5.59
CA LEU A 242 9.05 8.23 -6.78
C LEU A 242 7.54 8.19 -6.49
N SER A 243 7.14 8.12 -5.21
CA SER A 243 5.73 8.13 -4.79
C SER A 243 5.42 9.40 -4.01
N LYS A 244 4.37 10.13 -4.42
CA LYS A 244 3.83 11.31 -3.70
C LYS A 244 3.02 10.93 -2.44
N VAL A 245 2.89 9.63 -2.14
CA VAL A 245 2.02 9.07 -1.08
C VAL A 245 2.84 8.41 0.03
N GLU A 246 4.17 8.34 -0.10
CA GLU A 246 5.03 8.21 1.07
C GLU A 246 4.88 9.51 1.87
N ASP A 247 4.52 9.40 3.16
CA ASP A 247 4.40 10.54 4.06
C ASP A 247 5.54 11.51 3.79
N TYR A 248 5.21 12.76 3.45
CA TYR A 248 6.18 13.83 3.44
C TYR A 248 6.69 13.95 4.87
N GLY A 249 7.79 13.23 5.16
CA GLY A 249 8.61 13.45 6.32
C GLY A 249 9.11 14.88 6.22
N ASN A 250 8.33 15.79 6.76
CA ASN A 250 8.71 17.17 6.98
C ASN A 250 10.09 17.08 7.63
N GLY A 251 11.13 17.62 7.01
CA GLY A 251 12.54 17.38 7.31
C GLY A 251 13.03 17.85 8.68
N LYS A 252 12.21 17.75 9.72
CA LYS A 252 12.55 17.87 11.13
C LYS A 252 12.87 16.48 11.66
N ARG A 253 14.17 16.22 11.79
CA ARG A 253 14.70 15.13 12.62
C ARG A 253 13.95 15.10 13.96
N SER A 254 13.39 13.96 14.33
CA SER A 254 12.97 13.69 15.70
C SER A 254 14.19 13.79 16.63
N PRO A 255 14.11 14.52 17.77
CA PRO A 255 15.22 14.59 18.70
C PRO A 255 15.39 13.22 19.37
N GLY A 256 16.43 12.48 19.01
CA GLY A 256 16.72 11.16 19.59
C GLY A 256 17.60 10.21 18.76
N SER A 257 17.90 10.52 17.49
CA SER A 257 18.87 9.71 16.72
C SER A 257 20.32 10.10 17.05
N PRO A 258 21.21 9.12 17.34
CA PRO A 258 22.60 9.40 17.65
C PRO A 258 23.32 10.04 16.46
N ALA A 259 24.14 11.05 16.75
CA ALA A 259 24.76 11.94 15.78
C ALA A 259 25.81 11.23 14.92
N GLY A 260 25.46 10.87 13.69
CA GLY A 260 26.41 10.69 12.58
C GLY A 260 26.66 12.02 11.90
N GLY A 261 27.83 12.62 12.12
CA GLY A 261 28.15 13.97 11.66
C GLY A 261 28.38 14.07 10.14
N THR A 262 27.72 15.03 9.51
CA THR A 262 28.20 15.65 8.26
C THR A 262 27.94 17.16 8.34
N ASN A 263 29.02 17.93 8.45
CA ASN A 263 29.00 19.39 8.43
C ASN A 263 28.41 19.90 7.11
N ALA A 264 27.37 20.71 7.19
CA ALA A 264 26.89 21.54 6.08
C ALA A 264 27.37 22.98 6.29
N MET A 265 28.07 23.54 5.31
CA MET A 265 28.37 24.98 5.19
C MET A 265 28.35 25.37 3.69
N PRO A 266 28.18 26.67 3.37
CA PRO A 266 27.09 27.12 2.50
C PRO A 266 27.50 27.42 1.06
N ARG A 267 26.49 27.43 0.16
CA ARG A 267 26.61 27.81 -1.25
C ARG A 267 27.03 29.27 -1.41
N ALA A 268 28.05 29.49 -2.26
CA ALA A 268 28.36 30.79 -2.87
C ALA A 268 28.87 30.60 -4.31
N VAL A 269 28.95 31.71 -5.04
CA VAL A 269 29.41 31.94 -6.42
C VAL A 269 28.28 31.79 -7.46
N GLY A 270 27.93 32.77 -8.29
CA GLY A 270 28.59 34.02 -8.69
C GLY A 270 28.40 34.17 -10.19
N ALA A 271 27.80 35.28 -10.64
CA ALA A 271 27.44 35.51 -12.03
C ALA A 271 28.68 35.84 -12.90
N ALA A 272 28.72 35.29 -14.12
CA ALA A 272 29.44 35.89 -15.25
C ALA A 272 28.76 35.48 -16.57
N ARG A 273 28.44 36.48 -17.40
CA ARG A 273 27.88 36.35 -18.75
C ARG A 273 29.02 36.15 -19.76
N HIS A 274 28.82 35.28 -20.75
CA HIS A 274 29.23 35.52 -22.14
C HIS A 274 28.33 34.73 -23.10
N ARG A 275 27.91 35.39 -24.19
CA ARG A 275 27.08 34.86 -25.27
C ARG A 275 27.97 34.24 -26.36
N THR A 276 27.51 33.10 -26.92
CA THR A 276 27.40 32.69 -28.35
C THR A 276 26.97 31.20 -28.31
N GLY A 277 25.79 30.79 -28.80
CA GLY A 277 25.50 30.51 -30.21
C GLY A 277 25.74 29.02 -30.52
N GLY A 278 24.68 28.19 -30.57
CA GLY A 278 24.73 26.82 -31.12
C GLY A 278 24.14 25.71 -30.23
N ALA A 279 23.12 25.01 -30.76
CA ALA A 279 22.50 23.73 -30.39
C ALA A 279 22.83 23.07 -29.03
N GLN A 280 21.80 22.85 -28.19
CA GLN A 280 21.85 22.01 -26.99
C GLN A 280 21.80 20.51 -27.34
N PRO A 281 22.75 19.67 -26.88
CA PRO A 281 22.49 18.27 -26.58
C PRO A 281 22.02 18.11 -25.13
N LEU A 282 21.15 17.12 -24.92
CA LEU A 282 20.67 16.66 -23.61
C LEU A 282 21.86 16.40 -22.67
N ARG A 283 21.90 17.06 -21.51
CA ARG A 283 22.88 16.77 -20.45
C ARG A 283 22.53 15.44 -19.77
N PRO A 284 23.49 14.52 -19.56
CA PRO A 284 23.30 13.42 -18.63
C PRO A 284 23.21 13.98 -17.20
N ALA A 285 22.28 13.41 -16.42
CA ALA A 285 22.07 13.73 -15.02
C ALA A 285 23.33 13.43 -14.19
N GLY A 286 23.52 14.22 -13.13
CA GLY A 286 24.76 14.42 -12.40
C GLY A 286 25.46 13.16 -11.87
N LEU A 287 26.78 13.19 -11.97
CA LEU A 287 27.71 12.28 -11.29
C LEU A 287 27.61 12.42 -9.76
N SER A 288 27.73 11.27 -9.10
CA SER A 288 27.46 11.03 -7.69
C SER A 288 28.62 11.38 -6.74
N THR A 289 28.29 11.53 -5.46
CA THR A 289 29.21 11.80 -4.35
C THR A 289 30.10 10.59 -4.07
N VAL A 290 31.41 10.82 -3.94
CA VAL A 290 32.42 9.82 -3.56
C VAL A 290 32.58 9.84 -2.04
N ALA A 291 32.33 8.71 -1.38
CA ALA A 291 32.70 8.52 0.02
C ALA A 291 33.81 7.47 0.11
N TYR A 292 34.98 7.88 0.60
CA TYR A 292 36.03 6.97 1.06
C TYR A 292 35.75 6.63 2.52
N LEU A 293 35.54 5.36 2.83
CA LEU A 293 35.61 4.89 4.21
C LEU A 293 37.08 4.57 4.50
N PRO A 294 37.76 5.30 5.41
CA PRO A 294 39.05 4.86 5.91
C PRO A 294 38.82 3.58 6.72
N GLY A 295 39.41 2.49 6.27
CA GLY A 295 39.45 1.27 7.06
C GLY A 295 40.26 1.51 8.33
N ASN A 296 39.66 1.18 9.48
CA ASN A 296 40.41 0.86 10.68
C ASN A 296 39.73 -0.34 11.36
N LEU A 297 40.39 -1.48 11.19
CA LEU A 297 40.55 -2.68 12.02
C LEU A 297 39.29 -3.42 12.51
#